data_AF-A0A931RL49-F1
#
_entry.id   AF-A0A931RL49-F1
#
_cell.length_a   1.000
_cell.length_b   1.000
_cell.length_c   1.000
_cell.angle_alpha   90.00
_cell.angle_beta   90.00
_cell.angle_gamma   90.00
#
_symmetry.space_group_name_H-M   'P 1'
#
loop_
_entity.id
_entity.type
_entity.pdbx_description
1 polymer ?
#
loop_
_entity_poly.entity_id
_entity_poly.type
_entity_poly.pdbx_seq_one_letter_code
_entity_poly.pdbx_strand_id
1 'polypeptide(L)'
;MKKINTKSRIPEFKNRTEEAKFFETHSIADYQDEFKTVKVRFAENLSEGLHVRFDPETLMKLRIEAKEKGIGPTTLVRMWVKEQLRAASA
;
A
#
# COMPACT_ATOMS: atom_id res chain seq x y z
N MET A 1 -26.10 -5.36 30.82
CA MET A 1 -25.34 -4.13 30.49
C MET A 1 -24.26 -3.94 31.56
N LYS A 2 -22.99 -4.24 31.27
CA LYS A 2 -21.90 -4.02 32.23
C LYS A 2 -21.29 -2.64 31.98
N LYS A 3 -21.45 -1.72 32.94
CA LYS A 3 -20.74 -0.45 33.00
C LYS A 3 -19.27 -0.76 33.26
N ILE A 4 -18.38 -0.42 32.33
CA ILE A 4 -16.94 -0.54 32.53
C ILE A 4 -16.43 0.84 32.91
N ASN A 5 -16.33 1.11 34.21
CA ASN A 5 -15.51 2.19 34.73
C ASN A 5 -14.14 1.60 35.07
N THR A 6 -13.24 1.53 34.10
CA THR A 6 -11.85 1.12 34.31
C THR A 6 -10.95 2.06 33.53
N LYS A 7 -10.09 2.81 34.24
CA LYS A 7 -9.01 3.57 33.61
C LYS A 7 -8.23 2.63 32.69
N SER A 8 -8.06 2.98 31.42
CA SER A 8 -7.21 2.26 30.47
C SER A 8 -5.77 2.20 31.02
N ARG A 9 -5.05 1.10 30.78
CA ARG A 9 -3.62 1.02 31.14
C ARG A 9 -2.76 1.85 30.18
N ILE A 10 -3.32 2.27 29.05
CA ILE A 10 -2.72 3.25 28.14
C ILE A 10 -3.09 4.65 28.69
N PRO A 11 -2.10 5.45 29.12
CA PRO A 11 -2.37 6.77 29.70
C PRO A 11 -2.74 7.80 28.62
N GLU A 12 -3.34 8.92 29.04
CA GLU A 12 -3.42 10.10 28.19
C GLU A 12 -2.06 10.80 28.16
N PHE A 13 -1.46 10.91 26.96
CA PHE A 13 -0.14 11.52 26.78
C PHE A 13 -0.24 13.04 26.71
N LYS A 14 0.70 13.75 27.33
CA LYS A 14 0.76 15.22 27.29
C LYS A 14 1.41 15.74 26.00
N ASN A 15 2.30 14.96 25.41
CA ASN A 15 3.04 15.30 24.19
C ASN A 15 3.45 14.04 23.42
N ARG A 16 3.81 14.21 22.14
CA ARG A 16 4.22 13.10 21.24
C ARG A 16 5.50 12.38 21.69
N THR A 17 6.39 13.06 22.40
CA THR A 17 7.65 12.47 22.86
C THR A 17 7.42 11.44 23.97
N GLU A 18 6.48 11.71 24.88
CA GLU A 18 6.03 10.76 25.90
C GLU A 18 5.33 9.55 25.28
N GLU A 19 4.46 9.79 24.29
CA GLU A 19 3.77 8.74 23.54
C GLU A 19 4.77 7.80 22.84
N ALA A 20 5.74 8.35 22.11
CA ALA A 20 6.78 7.56 21.44
C ALA A 20 7.57 6.68 22.43
N LYS A 21 8.02 7.28 23.55
CA LYS A 21 8.74 6.53 24.60
C LYS A 21 7.89 5.40 25.19
N PHE A 22 6.59 5.61 25.35
CA PHE A 22 5.68 4.57 25.85
C PHE A 22 5.61 3.40 24.87
N PHE A 23 5.37 3.65 23.58
CA PHE A 23 5.29 2.59 22.55
C PHE A 23 6.64 1.94 22.21
N GLU A 24 7.77 2.61 22.47
CA GLU A 24 9.10 1.99 22.38
C GLU A 24 9.38 1.02 23.52
N THR A 25 8.86 1.30 24.72
CA THR A 25 9.17 0.54 25.94
C THR A 25 8.13 -0.52 26.28
N HIS A 26 6.90 -0.39 25.79
CA HIS A 26 5.79 -1.29 26.09
C HIS A 26 5.38 -2.10 24.86
N SER A 27 5.16 -3.40 25.06
CA SER A 27 4.63 -4.25 24.01
C SER A 27 3.13 -4.02 23.86
N ILE A 28 2.68 -3.84 22.61
CA ILE A 28 1.26 -3.75 22.25
C ILE A 28 0.51 -5.04 22.66
N ALA A 29 1.21 -6.19 22.73
CA ALA A 29 0.62 -7.46 23.13
C ALA A 29 0.07 -7.45 24.58
N ASP A 30 0.66 -6.64 25.46
CA ASP A 30 0.26 -6.57 26.87
C ASP A 30 -1.09 -5.86 27.09
N TYR A 31 -1.60 -5.20 26.04
CA TYR A 31 -2.84 -4.40 26.05
C TYR A 31 -3.95 -5.00 25.16
N GLN A 32 -3.80 -6.26 24.72
CA GLN A 32 -4.74 -6.90 23.78
C GLN A 32 -6.19 -6.93 24.26
N ASP A 33 -6.42 -7.07 25.56
CA ASP A 33 -7.73 -7.03 26.21
C ASP A 33 -8.41 -5.65 26.15
N GLU A 34 -7.66 -4.58 25.86
CA GLU A 34 -8.19 -3.23 25.66
C GLU A 34 -8.50 -2.93 24.17
N PHE A 35 -8.10 -3.79 23.24
CA PHE A 35 -8.35 -3.59 21.82
C PHE A 35 -9.79 -3.91 21.43
N LYS A 36 -10.30 -3.13 20.47
CA LYS A 36 -11.59 -3.38 19.84
C LYS A 36 -11.36 -4.03 18.48
N THR A 37 -12.05 -5.13 18.22
CA THR A 37 -12.03 -5.75 16.91
C THR A 37 -12.62 -4.79 15.88
N VAL A 38 -11.85 -4.46 14.85
CA VAL A 38 -12.30 -3.68 13.70
C VAL A 38 -12.48 -4.58 12.50
N LYS A 39 -13.58 -4.39 11.75
CA LYS A 39 -13.75 -5.05 10.45
C LYS A 39 -12.89 -4.33 9.42
N VAL A 40 -11.76 -4.94 9.06
CA VAL A 40 -10.90 -4.41 7.99
C VAL A 40 -11.51 -4.78 6.65
N ARG A 41 -11.69 -3.79 5.76
CA ARG A 41 -11.94 -4.03 4.33
C ARG A 41 -10.62 -3.87 3.61
N PHE A 42 -10.10 -4.96 3.05
CA PHE A 42 -8.98 -4.88 2.13
C PHE A 42 -9.52 -4.39 0.78
N ALA A 43 -8.81 -3.48 0.12
CA ALA A 43 -9.14 -3.14 -1.25
C ALA A 43 -8.97 -4.39 -2.11
N GLU A 44 -9.99 -4.71 -2.92
CA GLU A 44 -9.84 -5.74 -3.96
C GLU A 44 -8.75 -5.30 -4.93
N ASN A 45 -8.04 -6.26 -5.53
CA ASN A 45 -7.02 -5.95 -6.53
C ASN A 45 -7.67 -5.18 -7.69
N LEU A 46 -7.47 -3.85 -7.73
CA LEU A 46 -8.08 -2.94 -8.71
C LEU A 46 -7.50 -3.08 -10.13
N SER A 47 -6.69 -4.12 -10.38
CA SER A 47 -6.05 -4.35 -11.67
C SER A 47 -5.81 -5.82 -11.92
N GLU A 48 -6.05 -6.23 -13.17
CA GLU A 48 -5.67 -7.53 -13.71
C GLU A 48 -4.35 -7.42 -14.49
N GLY A 49 -3.52 -8.45 -14.40
CA GLY A 49 -2.24 -8.53 -15.09
C GLY A 49 -2.36 -9.24 -16.44
N LEU A 50 -1.68 -8.72 -17.46
CA LEU A 50 -1.51 -9.38 -18.76
C LEU A 50 -0.03 -9.76 -18.95
N HIS A 51 0.24 -11.04 -19.19
CA HIS A 51 1.59 -11.52 -19.54
C HIS A 51 1.77 -11.49 -21.05
N VAL A 52 2.66 -10.62 -21.53
CA VAL A 52 3.01 -10.50 -22.95
C VAL A 52 4.44 -10.98 -23.16
N ARG A 53 4.65 -11.87 -24.14
CA ARG A 53 6.00 -12.31 -24.53
C ARG A 53 6.54 -11.36 -25.60
N PHE A 54 7.79 -10.95 -25.42
CA PHE A 54 8.57 -10.18 -26.39
C PHE A 54 9.82 -10.97 -26.75
N ASP A 55 10.32 -10.79 -27.96
CA ASP A 55 11.67 -11.24 -28.29
C ASP A 55 12.72 -10.42 -27.48
N PRO A 56 13.96 -10.92 -27.35
CA PRO A 56 14.98 -10.27 -26.54
C PRO A 56 15.33 -8.84 -26.98
N GLU A 57 15.32 -8.57 -28.29
CA GLU A 57 15.68 -7.27 -28.85
C GLU A 57 14.60 -6.23 -28.52
N THR A 58 13.33 -6.58 -28.73
CA THR A 58 12.19 -5.71 -28.40
C THR A 58 12.14 -5.42 -26.90
N LEU A 59 12.36 -6.43 -26.04
CA LEU A 59 12.37 -6.23 -24.60
C LEU A 59 13.53 -5.32 -24.15
N MET A 60 14.69 -5.43 -24.80
CA MET A 60 15.83 -4.57 -24.53
C MET A 60 15.53 -3.11 -24.89
N LYS A 61 14.99 -2.85 -26.08
CA LYS A 61 14.57 -1.50 -26.51
C LYS A 61 13.57 -0.90 -25.53
N LEU A 62 12.57 -1.67 -25.14
CA LEU A 62 11.54 -1.24 -24.19
C LEU A 62 12.13 -0.85 -22.82
N ARG A 63 13.15 -1.58 -22.34
CA ARG A 63 13.84 -1.26 -21.09
C ARG A 63 14.66 0.02 -21.19
N ILE A 64 15.33 0.26 -22.33
CA ILE A 64 16.11 1.48 -22.57
C ILE A 64 15.17 2.69 -22.56
N GLU A 65 14.10 2.65 -23.35
CA GLU A 65 13.09 3.70 -23.41
C GLU A 65 12.44 4.02 -22.06
N ALA A 66 12.10 2.97 -21.30
CA ALA A 66 11.51 3.14 -19.97
C ALA A 66 12.50 3.80 -19.00
N LYS A 67 13.78 3.40 -19.07
CA LYS A 67 14.85 3.97 -18.25
C LYS A 67 15.09 5.45 -18.56
N GLU A 68 15.12 5.83 -19.83
CA GLU A 68 15.27 7.24 -20.23
C GLU A 68 14.12 8.12 -19.72
N LYS A 69 12.91 7.54 -19.62
CA LYS A 69 11.72 8.19 -19.07
C LYS A 69 11.60 8.08 -17.55
N GLY A 70 12.55 7.44 -16.87
CA GLY A 70 12.54 7.26 -15.40
C GLY A 70 11.42 6.36 -14.87
N ILE A 71 10.87 5.47 -15.70
CA ILE A 71 9.75 4.59 -15.34
C ILE A 71 10.08 3.12 -15.59
N GLY A 72 9.29 2.21 -14.99
CA GLY A 72 9.43 0.78 -15.24
C GLY A 72 8.92 0.37 -16.64
N PRO A 73 9.48 -0.70 -17.24
CA PRO A 73 9.05 -1.20 -18.55
C PRO A 73 7.56 -1.57 -18.59
N THR A 74 7.02 -2.15 -17.52
CA THR A 74 5.58 -2.47 -17.42
C THR A 74 4.70 -1.23 -17.38
N THR A 75 5.17 -0.16 -16.72
CA THR A 75 4.47 1.14 -16.71
C THR A 75 4.46 1.77 -18.10
N LEU A 76 5.58 1.74 -18.82
CA LEU A 76 5.67 2.24 -20.19
C LEU A 76 4.70 1.50 -21.12
N VAL A 77 4.71 0.17 -21.11
CA VAL A 77 3.79 -0.66 -21.89
C VAL A 77 2.34 -0.31 -21.57
N ARG A 78 2.00 -0.21 -20.27
CA ARG A 78 0.63 0.16 -19.85
C ARG A 78 0.20 1.52 -20.39
N MET A 79 1.10 2.51 -20.39
CA MET A 79 0.80 3.84 -20.93
C MET A 79 0.53 3.79 -22.43
N TRP A 80 1.41 3.16 -23.20
CA TRP A 80 1.24 3.01 -24.65
C TRP A 80 -0.03 2.25 -25.02
N VAL A 81 -0.35 1.16 -24.32
CA VAL A 81 -1.61 0.42 -24.55
C VAL A 81 -2.82 1.31 -24.30
N LYS A 82 -2.83 2.09 -23.21
CA LYS A 82 -3.94 3.03 -22.93
C LYS A 82 -4.06 4.13 -23.97
N GLU A 83 -2.93 4.65 -24.46
CA GLU A 83 -2.90 5.67 -25.51
C GLU A 83 -3.48 5.14 -26.83
N GLN A 84 -3.02 3.96 -27.26
CA GLN A 84 -3.50 3.31 -28.48
C GLN A 84 -4.99 2.94 -28.40
N LEU A 85 -5.46 2.44 -27.26
CA LEU A 85 -6.88 2.14 -27.07
C LEU A 85 -7.75 3.39 -27.15
N ARG A 86 -7.28 4.54 -26.61
CA ARG A 86 -7.99 5.81 -26.74
C ARG A 86 -8.07 6.28 -28.19
N ALA A 87 -6.96 6.16 -28.92
CA ALA A 87 -6.89 6.53 -30.34
C ALA A 87 -7.78 5.64 -31.21
N ALA A 88 -7.86 4.33 -30.92
CA ALA A 88 -8.71 3.39 -31.66
C ALA A 88 -10.22 3.55 -31.36
N SER A 89 -10.58 4.14 -30.22
CA SER A 89 -11.96 4.38 -29.81
C SER A 89 -12.52 5.74 -30.25
N ALA A 90 -11.72 6.56 -30.94
CA ALA A 90 -12.10 7.86 -31.49
C ALA A 90 -12.44 7.75 -32.98
#